data_AF-A0A7U2NIC5-F1
#
_entry.id   AF-A0A7U2NIC5-F1
#
_cell.length_a   1.000
_cell.length_b   1.000
_cell.length_c   1.000
_cell.angle_alpha   90.00
_cell.angle_beta   90.00
_cell.angle_gamma   90.00
#
_symmetry.space_group_name_H-M   'P 1'
#
loop_
_entity.id
_entity.type
_entity.pdbx_description
1 polymer ?
#
loop_
_entity_poly.entity_id
_entity_poly.type
_entity_poly.pdbx_seq_one_letter_code
_entity_poly.pdbx_strand_id
1 'polypeptide(L)'
;MKLIYYVEYFNTNRSQLKGGFEFYLNPNARNDNRFFFGLGYGLVNSFGYIKGLPDYHISYNKNNGYFFKFGGSDRNLYALTGISFLNAIDLGVGYSVSMGENRLPEIRGFTVGFTIRMSANDAVYEKLKIGF
;
A
#
# COMPACT_ATOMS: atom_id res chain seq x y z
N MET A 1 -8.48 16.78 -6.19
CA MET A 1 -7.59 15.60 -6.05
C MET A 1 -6.50 15.97 -5.05
N LYS A 2 -6.25 15.16 -4.03
CA LYS A 2 -5.29 15.46 -2.95
C LYS A 2 -4.12 14.47 -3.01
N LEU A 3 -2.90 14.99 -2.96
CA LEU A 3 -1.66 14.21 -3.04
C LEU A 3 -1.24 13.71 -1.66
N ILE A 4 -0.81 12.47 -1.60
CA ILE A 4 -0.35 11.78 -0.39
C ILE A 4 0.95 11.08 -0.76
N TYR A 5 1.97 11.19 0.08
CA TYR A 5 3.19 10.42 -0.05
C TYR A 5 3.04 9.13 0.74
N TYR A 6 3.43 8.00 0.15
CA TYR A 6 3.49 6.74 0.87
C TYR A 6 4.89 6.15 0.82
N VAL A 7 5.25 5.48 1.91
CA VAL A 7 6.39 4.57 1.99
C VAL A 7 5.86 3.24 2.50
N GLU A 8 6.26 2.15 1.86
CA GLU A 8 5.74 0.83 2.15
C GLU A 8 6.86 -0.20 2.18
N TYR A 9 6.81 -1.07 3.19
CA TYR A 9 7.70 -2.21 3.31
C TYR A 9 6.89 -3.50 3.21
N PHE A 10 7.25 -4.37 2.27
CA PHE A 10 6.69 -5.71 2.15
C PHE A 10 7.73 -6.77 2.49
N ASN A 11 7.32 -7.74 3.29
CA ASN A 11 8.03 -8.98 3.52
C ASN A 11 7.25 -10.11 2.85
N THR A 12 7.77 -10.63 1.73
CA THR A 12 7.30 -11.85 1.07
C THR A 12 8.40 -12.92 1.14
N ASN A 13 8.50 -13.79 0.13
CA ASN A 13 9.76 -14.47 -0.19
C ASN A 13 10.96 -13.52 -0.41
N ARG A 14 10.74 -12.20 -0.59
CA ARG A 14 11.77 -11.15 -0.68
C ARG A 14 11.31 -9.87 0.02
N SER A 15 12.26 -9.18 0.64
CA SER A 15 12.04 -7.84 1.19
C SER A 15 11.94 -6.81 0.07
N GLN A 16 10.91 -5.96 0.13
CA GLN A 16 10.69 -4.87 -0.81
C GLN A 16 10.46 -3.57 -0.05
N LEU A 17 11.07 -2.48 -0.51
CA LEU A 17 10.80 -1.14 -0.02
C LEU A 17 10.25 -0.31 -1.18
N LYS A 18 9.07 0.25 -1.02
CA LYS A 18 8.36 1.00 -2.05
C LYS A 18 8.05 2.40 -1.55
N GLY A 19 7.96 3.33 -2.49
CA GLY A 19 7.49 4.67 -2.19
C GLY A 19 6.90 5.33 -3.42
N GLY A 20 6.03 6.30 -3.18
CA GLY A 20 5.36 7.00 -4.27
C GLY A 20 4.27 7.93 -3.78
N PHE A 21 3.28 8.10 -4.64
CA PHE A 21 2.16 8.99 -4.45
C PHE A 21 0.84 8.23 -4.46
N GLU A 22 -0.02 8.53 -3.51
CA GLU A 22 -1.43 8.12 -3.50
C GLU A 22 -2.32 9.33 -3.77
N PHE A 23 -3.36 9.11 -4.56
CA PHE A 23 -4.41 10.08 -4.87
C PHE A 23 -5.68 9.71 -4.11
N TYR A 24 -6.19 10.64 -3.31
CA TYR A 24 -7.47 10.46 -2.64
C TYR A 24 -8.62 10.71 -3.62
N LEU A 25 -9.35 9.64 -3.98
CA LEU A 25 -10.35 9.66 -5.05
C LEU A 25 -11.75 10.07 -4.59
N ASN A 26 -12.10 9.88 -3.31
CA ASN A 26 -13.45 10.18 -2.83
C ASN A 26 -13.49 11.12 -1.62
N PRO A 27 -12.98 12.36 -1.74
CA PRO A 27 -12.89 13.30 -0.62
C PRO A 27 -14.24 13.83 -0.11
N ASN A 28 -15.33 13.65 -0.87
CA ASN A 28 -16.64 14.25 -0.59
C ASN A 28 -17.76 13.21 -0.38
N ALA A 29 -17.42 11.91 -0.30
CA ALA A 29 -18.43 10.91 0.02
C ALA A 29 -19.01 11.15 1.41
N ARG A 30 -20.35 11.06 1.53
CA ARG A 30 -21.05 11.04 2.83
C ARG A 30 -20.64 9.85 3.72
N ASN A 31 -19.93 8.89 3.15
CA ASN A 31 -19.45 7.71 3.83
C ASN A 31 -17.96 7.92 4.12
N ASP A 32 -17.55 7.82 5.38
CA ASP A 32 -16.18 8.07 5.85
C ASP A 32 -15.13 7.03 5.34
N ASN A 33 -15.51 6.20 4.36
CA ASN A 33 -14.62 5.23 3.75
C ASN A 33 -13.75 5.93 2.70
N ARG A 34 -12.44 5.71 2.78
CA ARG A 34 -11.45 6.38 1.97
C ARG A 34 -10.95 5.45 0.88
N PHE A 35 -10.81 5.97 -0.33
CA PHE A 35 -10.34 5.22 -1.49
C PHE A 35 -9.14 5.93 -2.10
N PHE A 36 -8.04 5.20 -2.25
CA PHE A 36 -6.78 5.71 -2.75
C PHE A 36 -6.34 4.94 -3.98
N PHE A 37 -5.73 5.67 -4.91
CA PHE A 37 -5.01 5.11 -6.04
C PHE A 37 -3.54 5.50 -5.93
N GLY A 38 -2.67 4.51 -5.81
CA GLY A 38 -1.23 4.67 -5.62
C GLY A 38 -0.44 4.40 -6.89
N LEU A 39 0.56 5.24 -7.15
CA LEU A 39 1.59 5.04 -8.16
C LEU A 39 2.95 5.31 -7.52
N GLY A 40 3.91 4.42 -7.74
CA GLY A 40 5.21 4.53 -7.13
C GLY A 40 6.26 3.62 -7.74
N TYR A 41 7.35 3.47 -6.99
CA TYR A 41 8.49 2.66 -7.37
C TYR A 41 9.02 1.91 -6.16
N GLY A 42 9.33 0.63 -6.38
CA GLY A 42 9.82 -0.31 -5.39
C GLY A 42 11.25 -0.73 -5.66
N LEU A 43 12.00 -1.00 -4.60
CA LEU A 43 13.32 -1.61 -4.64
C LEU A 43 13.22 -2.99 -3.99
N VAL A 44 13.82 -3.98 -4.64
CA VAL A 44 13.88 -5.36 -4.16
C VAL A 44 15.30 -5.89 -4.30
N ASN A 45 15.78 -6.63 -3.30
CA ASN A 45 17.06 -7.32 -3.41
C ASN A 45 16.90 -8.61 -4.22
N SER A 46 17.72 -8.75 -5.26
CA SER A 46 17.76 -9.89 -6.16
C SER A 46 19.21 -10.33 -6.38
N PHE A 47 19.63 -11.38 -5.65
CA PHE A 47 20.93 -12.06 -5.85
C PHE A 47 22.13 -11.10 -5.84
N GLY A 48 22.19 -10.21 -4.85
CA GLY A 48 23.30 -9.26 -4.69
C GLY A 48 23.14 -7.94 -5.43
N TYR A 49 22.07 -7.78 -6.22
CA TYR A 49 21.74 -6.52 -6.91
C TYR A 49 20.41 -5.96 -6.43
N ILE A 50 20.28 -4.64 -6.44
CA ILE A 50 19.01 -3.94 -6.19
C ILE A 50 18.32 -3.77 -7.53
N LYS A 51 17.08 -4.28 -7.63
CA LYS A 51 16.24 -4.08 -8.80
C LYS A 51 15.08 -3.15 -8.46
N GLY A 52 14.84 -2.19 -9.33
CA GLY A 52 13.69 -1.31 -9.28
C GLY A 52 12.48 -1.90 -10.00
N LEU A 53 11.29 -1.70 -9.45
CA LEU A 53 10.01 -2.19 -9.96
C LEU A 53 8.96 -1.07 -9.90
N PRO A 54 8.16 -0.83 -10.94
CA PRO A 54 7.00 0.04 -10.81
C PRO A 54 6.02 -0.55 -9.79
N ASP A 55 5.37 0.30 -9.01
CA ASP A 55 4.28 -0.09 -8.10
C ASP A 55 3.02 0.69 -8.47
N TYR A 56 1.90 -0.02 -8.56
CA TYR A 56 0.58 0.57 -8.70
C TYR A 56 -0.36 -0.18 -7.78
N HIS A 57 -1.24 0.55 -7.10
CA HIS A 57 -2.19 -0.08 -6.19
C HIS A 57 -3.46 0.74 -6.00
N ILE A 58 -4.46 0.08 -5.47
CA ILE A 58 -5.71 0.65 -5.02
C ILE A 58 -5.87 0.23 -3.56
N SER A 59 -6.18 1.18 -2.69
CA SER A 59 -6.51 0.88 -1.30
C SER A 59 -7.86 1.46 -0.90
N TYR A 60 -8.58 0.69 -0.10
CA TYR A 60 -9.88 1.03 0.45
C TYR A 60 -9.82 0.90 1.97
N ASN A 61 -9.88 2.04 2.65
CA ASN A 61 -9.74 2.13 4.09
C ASN A 61 -11.10 2.50 4.67
N LYS A 62 -11.64 1.61 5.49
CA LYS A 62 -12.91 1.80 6.20
C LYS A 62 -12.68 2.63 7.46
N ASN A 63 -13.69 3.40 7.85
CA ASN A 63 -13.66 4.24 9.07
C ASN A 63 -13.59 3.46 10.39
N ASN A 64 -13.69 2.14 10.36
CA ASN A 64 -13.50 1.29 11.54
C ASN A 64 -12.05 0.78 11.66
N GLY A 65 -11.11 1.42 10.96
CA GLY A 65 -9.69 1.07 11.01
C GLY A 65 -9.31 -0.19 10.24
N TYR A 66 -10.15 -0.70 9.33
CA TYR A 66 -9.79 -1.82 8.45
C TYR A 66 -9.43 -1.33 7.05
N PHE A 67 -8.49 -2.00 6.39
CA PHE A 67 -8.20 -1.72 4.99
C PHE A 67 -8.15 -2.97 4.12
N PHE A 68 -8.38 -2.73 2.83
CA PHE A 68 -8.14 -3.67 1.74
C PHE A 68 -7.26 -2.97 0.71
N LYS A 69 -6.20 -3.64 0.26
CA LYS A 69 -5.27 -3.11 -0.74
C LYS A 69 -5.03 -4.16 -1.79
N PHE A 70 -5.15 -3.78 -3.06
CA PHE A 70 -4.80 -4.59 -4.20
C PHE A 70 -3.82 -3.82 -5.07
N GLY A 71 -2.74 -4.44 -5.49
CA GLY A 71 -1.75 -3.77 -6.31
C GLY A 71 -0.83 -4.74 -7.02
N GLY A 72 0.17 -4.18 -7.67
CA GLY A 72 1.14 -4.99 -8.40
C GLY A 72 2.27 -4.18 -8.99
N SER A 73 3.10 -4.92 -9.70
CA SER A 73 4.25 -4.44 -10.48
C SER A 73 4.28 -5.16 -11.84
N ASP A 74 5.39 -5.05 -12.56
CA ASP A 74 5.69 -5.89 -13.72
C ASP A 74 6.10 -7.34 -13.36
N ARG A 75 6.23 -7.65 -12.05
CA ARG A 75 6.69 -8.94 -11.50
C ARG A 75 5.69 -9.69 -10.65
N ASN A 76 4.72 -9.00 -10.04
CA ASN A 76 3.73 -9.63 -9.17
C ASN A 76 2.43 -8.83 -9.09
N LEU A 77 1.35 -9.52 -8.72
CA LEU A 77 0.14 -8.93 -8.16
C LEU A 77 0.08 -9.30 -6.69
N TYR A 78 -0.50 -8.44 -5.87
CA TYR A 78 -0.69 -8.70 -4.45
C TYR A 78 -2.05 -8.20 -3.98
N ALA A 79 -2.59 -8.91 -3.00
CA ALA A 79 -3.76 -8.49 -2.24
C ALA A 79 -3.42 -8.53 -0.76
N LEU A 80 -3.78 -7.48 -0.03
CA LEU A 80 -3.53 -7.28 1.39
C LEU A 80 -4.80 -6.81 2.08
N THR A 81 -4.97 -7.23 3.33
CA THR A 81 -5.95 -6.67 4.24
C THR A 81 -5.36 -6.57 5.63
N GLY A 82 -5.91 -5.69 6.46
CA GLY A 82 -5.46 -5.54 7.82
C GLY A 82 -6.04 -4.33 8.49
N ILE A 83 -5.25 -3.78 9.40
CA ILE A 83 -5.62 -2.64 10.24
C ILE A 83 -4.92 -1.37 9.74
N SER A 84 -5.65 -0.26 9.80
CA SER A 84 -5.20 1.07 9.49
C SER A 84 -5.36 1.94 10.72
N PHE A 85 -4.24 2.47 11.22
CA PHE A 85 -4.22 3.38 12.34
C PHE A 85 -4.25 4.82 11.84
N LEU A 86 -5.34 5.53 12.17
CA LEU A 86 -5.61 6.91 11.78
C LEU A 86 -5.52 7.18 10.28
N ASN A 87 -5.64 6.14 9.46
CA ASN A 87 -5.38 6.21 8.04
C ASN A 87 -3.96 6.71 7.66
N ALA A 88 -3.05 6.75 8.65
CA ALA A 88 -1.66 7.16 8.51
C ALA A 88 -0.72 5.95 8.40
N ILE A 89 -1.04 4.87 9.12
CA ILE A 89 -0.22 3.66 9.18
C ILE A 89 -1.10 2.46 8.86
N ASP A 90 -0.74 1.67 7.85
CA ASP A 90 -1.40 0.41 7.55
C ASP A 90 -0.48 -0.76 7.91
N LEU A 91 -1.03 -1.74 8.63
CA LEU A 91 -0.38 -3.02 8.89
C LEU A 91 -1.29 -4.13 8.37
N GLY A 92 -0.82 -4.87 7.36
CA GLY A 92 -1.63 -5.89 6.72
C GLY A 92 -0.89 -7.16 6.39
N VAL A 93 -1.69 -8.17 6.08
CA VAL A 93 -1.27 -9.49 5.63
C VAL A 93 -2.04 -9.87 4.38
N GLY A 94 -1.48 -10.79 3.60
CA GLY A 94 -2.13 -11.28 2.40
C GLY A 94 -1.20 -12.12 1.55
N TYR A 95 -1.35 -12.05 0.23
CA TYR A 95 -0.69 -12.95 -0.68
C TYR A 95 -0.24 -12.25 -1.96
N SER A 96 0.96 -12.60 -2.43
CA SER A 96 1.54 -12.15 -3.68
C SER A 96 1.62 -13.30 -4.68
N VAL A 97 1.23 -13.06 -5.92
CA VAL A 97 1.32 -13.99 -7.04
C VAL A 97 2.31 -13.42 -8.06
N SER A 98 3.30 -14.22 -8.48
CA SER A 98 4.27 -13.76 -9.49
C SER A 98 3.64 -13.72 -10.88
N MET A 99 3.98 -12.69 -11.66
CA MET A 99 3.56 -12.51 -13.04
C MET A 99 4.70 -12.88 -14.00
N GLY A 100 4.46 -13.92 -14.79
CA GLY A 100 5.35 -14.37 -15.86
C GLY A 100 6.39 -15.40 -15.42
N GLU A 101 6.49 -16.49 -16.19
CA GLU A 101 7.53 -17.49 -16.01
C GLU A 101 8.93 -16.87 -16.26
N ASN A 102 9.92 -17.25 -15.45
CA ASN A 102 11.34 -16.84 -15.57
C ASN A 102 11.65 -15.34 -15.42
N ARG A 103 10.75 -14.53 -14.87
CA ARG A 103 11.01 -13.12 -14.58
C ARG A 103 11.65 -12.92 -13.20
N LEU A 104 12.97 -12.71 -13.17
CA LEU A 104 13.68 -12.38 -11.92
C LEU A 104 13.53 -10.89 -11.52
N PRO A 105 13.39 -10.58 -10.22
CA PRO A 105 13.16 -11.50 -9.11
C PRO A 105 11.73 -12.02 -9.10
N GLU A 106 11.58 -13.30 -8.78
CA GLU A 106 10.28 -13.89 -8.48
C GLU A 106 9.79 -13.39 -7.11
N ILE A 107 8.60 -12.79 -7.10
CA ILE A 107 7.94 -12.29 -5.89
C ILE A 107 6.61 -13.04 -5.74
N ARG A 108 6.52 -13.91 -4.73
CA ARG A 108 5.32 -14.72 -4.47
C ARG A 108 5.22 -15.15 -3.01
N GLY A 109 4.02 -15.57 -2.62
CA GLY A 109 3.74 -16.19 -1.32
C GLY A 109 3.04 -15.25 -0.35
N PHE A 110 2.92 -15.72 0.89
CA PHE A 110 2.38 -14.92 2.00
C PHE A 110 3.16 -13.62 2.12
N THR A 111 2.43 -12.53 2.34
CA THR A 111 2.96 -11.17 2.33
C THR A 111 2.53 -10.46 3.61
N VAL A 112 3.48 -9.88 4.33
CA VAL A 112 3.22 -8.91 5.39
C VAL A 112 3.61 -7.54 4.87
N GLY A 113 2.71 -6.57 4.99
CA GLY A 113 2.88 -5.22 4.49
C GLY A 113 2.73 -4.18 5.60
N PHE A 114 3.60 -3.18 5.57
CA PHE A 114 3.55 -2.01 6.43
C PHE A 114 3.63 -0.75 5.57
N THR A 115 2.65 0.13 5.68
CA THR A 115 2.58 1.39 4.92
C THR A 115 2.54 2.57 5.86
N ILE A 116 3.31 3.61 5.57
CA ILE A 116 3.19 4.94 6.18
C ILE A 116 2.72 5.91 5.12
N ARG A 117 1.72 6.73 5.45
CA ARG A 117 1.20 7.82 4.62
C ARG A 117 1.47 9.16 5.26
N MET A 118 1.88 10.10 4.42
CA MET A 118 2.15 11.48 4.78
C MET A 118 1.42 12.40 3.79
N SER A 119 0.52 13.23 4.29
CA SER A 119 -0.16 14.27 3.53
C SER A 119 -0.19 15.57 4.34
N ALA A 120 -0.11 16.70 3.64
CA ALA A 120 -0.37 18.03 4.20
C ALA A 120 -1.89 18.29 4.38
N ASN A 121 -2.75 17.31 4.09
CA ASN A 121 -4.19 17.45 4.16
C ASN A 121 -4.81 16.59 5.25
N ASP A 122 -5.35 17.23 6.29
CA ASP A 122 -5.94 16.55 7.44
C ASP A 122 -7.14 15.66 7.11
N ALA A 123 -7.82 15.88 5.97
CA ALA A 123 -8.93 15.03 5.55
C ALA A 123 -8.50 13.60 5.17
N VAL A 124 -7.19 13.40 4.96
CA VAL A 124 -6.61 12.07 4.69
C VAL A 124 -6.54 11.25 5.97
N TYR A 125 -6.31 11.90 7.12
CA TYR A 125 -6.20 11.20 8.39
C TYR A 125 -7.57 11.02 9.05
N GLU A 126 -7.68 9.96 9.82
CA GLU A 126 -8.81 9.80 10.73
C GLU A 126 -8.62 10.71 11.93
N LYS A 127 -9.69 11.41 12.32
CA LYS A 127 -9.67 12.23 13.52
C LYS A 127 -9.88 11.33 14.73
N LEU A 128 -8.96 11.39 15.69
CA LEU A 128 -9.16 10.78 17.00
C LEU A 128 -10.43 11.37 17.62
N LYS A 129 -11.49 10.56 17.71
CA LYS A 129 -12.65 10.90 18.53
C LYS A 129 -12.29 10.65 19.99
N ILE A 130 -11.55 11.58 20.58
CA ILE A 130 -11.39 11.63 22.04
C ILE A 130 -12.71 12.20 22.57
N GLY A 131 -13.58 11.31 23.05
CA GLY A 131 -14.79 11.70 23.76
C GLY A 131 -14.42 12.24 25.15
N PHE A 132 -15.02 13.38 25.51
CA PHE A 132 -15.23 13.75 26.91
C PHE A 132 -16.48 13.04 27.41
#